data_AF-A0A1E7F127-F1
#
_entry.id   AF-A0A1E7F127-F1
#
_cell.length_a   1.000
_cell.length_b   1.000
_cell.length_c   1.000
_cell.angle_alpha   90.00
_cell.angle_beta   90.00
_cell.angle_gamma   90.00
#
_symmetry.space_group_name_H-M   'P 1'
#
loop_
_entity.id
_entity.type
_entity.pdbx_description
1 polymer ?
#
loop_
_entity_poly.entity_id
_entity_poly.type
_entity_poly.pdbx_seq_one_letter_code
_entity_poly.pdbx_strand_id
1 'polypeptide(L)'
;MDANIEDEEDQQHYAEAEKVDRLIKRFLEDLENDIHKLLCSNETLDSSEYHNNRGLDSDRETEEEVETAIRFFPDVLSRKIGVFYPIQLLAFTRYSYHTLHSNTSNWCCNVKAVSFIPILARLARELGVFEEEERGGLLIKDDLYRYNGDENALHLLMLNVIENPQNQGHQEQCEHNDDVYLQVLIQLRKIGLLQKEDIQKYDLLIRFCTEYNYFPEKRFRFLVEWDPNVLITHGNLFPVHGSIRSFQVVFENGIRYFPKKKGLSLLFKKYVSDGMGYGTPFQWACALHGYKKVLEVVEDTLSRYSDTPINIVEALVMAAIDENIHLDCVYFLIRREPDVLRNSLPSTPTTPSAMVMKDDENGDDNGDRIRNASITSAMDSSSNKRKREDKTCN
;
A
#
# COMPACT_ATOMS: atom_id res chain seq x y z
N MET A 1 19.49 -24.15 77.53
CA MET A 1 18.28 -24.68 76.87
C MET A 1 17.55 -23.55 76.16
N ASP A 2 17.52 -22.34 76.71
CA ASP A 2 16.87 -21.18 76.06
C ASP A 2 17.54 -20.74 74.74
N ALA A 3 18.87 -20.85 74.61
CA ALA A 3 19.58 -20.49 73.37
C ALA A 3 19.27 -21.39 72.15
N ASN A 4 18.68 -22.57 72.34
CA ASN A 4 18.29 -23.44 71.22
C ASN A 4 16.87 -23.15 70.71
N ILE A 5 16.05 -22.42 71.48
CA ILE A 5 14.66 -22.12 71.10
C ILE A 5 14.63 -20.91 70.17
N GLU A 6 15.47 -19.90 70.44
CA GLU A 6 15.58 -18.71 69.57
C GLU A 6 16.06 -19.09 68.14
N ASP A 7 17.00 -20.04 68.02
CA ASP A 7 17.51 -20.51 66.71
C ASP A 7 16.46 -21.29 65.89
N GLU A 8 15.48 -21.96 66.54
CA GLU A 8 14.42 -22.70 65.84
C GLU A 8 13.31 -21.76 65.34
N GLU A 9 12.94 -20.73 66.11
CA GLU A 9 11.95 -19.72 65.70
C GLU A 9 12.44 -18.90 64.50
N ASP A 10 13.72 -18.50 64.50
CA ASP A 10 14.32 -17.76 63.39
C ASP A 10 14.39 -18.60 62.10
N GLN A 11 14.68 -19.91 62.21
CA GLN A 11 14.67 -20.82 61.06
C GLN A 11 13.28 -21.01 60.47
N GLN A 12 12.25 -21.09 61.32
CA GLN A 12 10.87 -21.21 60.86
C GLN A 12 10.40 -19.94 60.14
N HIS A 13 10.69 -18.76 60.69
CA HIS A 13 10.36 -17.48 60.05
C HIS A 13 11.04 -17.33 58.68
N TYR A 14 12.31 -17.73 58.56
CA TYR A 14 13.03 -17.71 57.28
C TYR A 14 12.39 -18.64 56.23
N ALA A 15 12.00 -19.86 56.63
CA ALA A 15 11.36 -20.82 55.75
C ALA A 15 9.96 -20.36 55.28
N GLU A 16 9.20 -19.68 56.14
CA GLU A 16 7.89 -19.10 55.79
C GLU A 16 8.05 -17.94 54.80
N ALA A 17 9.02 -17.05 55.02
CA ALA A 17 9.33 -15.96 54.08
C ALA A 17 9.72 -16.49 52.70
N GLU A 18 10.60 -17.49 52.61
CA GLU A 18 11.00 -18.11 51.33
C GLU A 18 9.81 -18.75 50.60
N LYS A 19 8.88 -19.35 51.34
CA LYS A 19 7.65 -19.91 50.76
C LYS A 19 6.75 -18.82 50.18
N VAL A 20 6.57 -17.71 50.90
CA VAL A 20 5.79 -16.56 50.43
C VAL A 20 6.43 -15.96 49.17
N ASP A 21 7.74 -15.76 49.18
CA ASP A 21 8.48 -15.23 48.02
C ASP A 21 8.33 -16.12 46.78
N ARG A 22 8.41 -17.45 46.94
CA ARG A 22 8.18 -18.40 45.84
C ARG A 22 6.76 -18.32 45.28
N LEU A 23 5.75 -18.15 46.14
CA LEU A 23 4.36 -18.00 45.71
C LEU A 23 4.14 -16.68 44.97
N ILE A 24 4.71 -15.58 45.47
CA ILE A 24 4.64 -14.27 44.82
C ILE A 24 5.31 -14.32 43.44
N LYS A 25 6.51 -14.88 43.36
CA LYS A 25 7.23 -15.00 42.08
C LYS A 25 6.41 -15.78 41.05
N ARG A 26 5.87 -16.93 41.44
CA ARG A 26 5.02 -17.74 40.56
C ARG A 26 3.77 -16.98 40.11
N PHE A 27 3.12 -16.28 41.03
CA PHE A 27 1.94 -15.46 40.71
C PHE A 27 2.27 -14.36 39.68
N LEU A 28 3.40 -13.67 39.85
CA LEU A 28 3.84 -12.63 38.92
C LEU A 28 4.19 -13.20 37.53
N GLU A 29 4.89 -14.34 37.48
CA GLU A 29 5.20 -15.04 36.23
C GLU A 29 3.92 -15.49 35.50
N ASP A 30 2.97 -16.06 36.23
CA ASP A 30 1.68 -16.47 35.68
C ASP A 30 0.88 -15.27 35.15
N LEU A 31 0.84 -14.16 35.90
CA LEU A 31 0.17 -12.92 35.50
C LEU A 31 0.82 -12.27 34.27
N GLU A 32 2.16 -12.22 34.21
CA GLU A 32 2.90 -11.73 33.03
C GLU A 32 2.55 -12.54 31.79
N ASN A 33 2.53 -13.87 31.92
CA ASN A 33 2.16 -14.77 30.83
C ASN A 33 0.71 -14.58 30.38
N ASP A 34 -0.21 -14.32 31.31
CA ASP A 34 -1.61 -14.10 30.98
C ASP A 34 -1.83 -12.74 30.29
N ILE A 35 -1.10 -11.69 30.69
CA ILE A 35 -1.10 -10.41 29.97
C ILE A 35 -0.52 -10.60 28.57
N HIS A 36 0.59 -11.31 28.42
CA HIS A 36 1.16 -11.59 27.10
C HIS A 36 0.18 -12.35 26.20
N LYS A 37 -0.50 -13.38 26.73
CA LYS A 37 -1.57 -14.09 26.01
C LYS A 37 -2.72 -13.15 25.65
N LEU A 38 -3.17 -12.27 26.55
CA LEU A 38 -4.24 -11.31 26.28
C LEU A 38 -3.90 -10.41 25.08
N LEU A 39 -2.66 -9.91 25.00
CA LEU A 39 -2.19 -9.07 23.89
C LEU A 39 -2.09 -9.82 22.56
N CYS A 40 -1.75 -11.10 22.61
CA CYS A 40 -1.49 -11.89 21.42
C CYS A 40 -2.67 -12.77 20.97
N SER A 41 -3.76 -12.79 21.72
CA SER A 41 -4.94 -13.60 21.41
C SER A 41 -5.70 -12.97 20.25
N ASN A 42 -5.59 -13.58 19.06
CA ASN A 42 -6.22 -13.10 17.84
C ASN A 42 -7.09 -14.16 17.13
N GLU A 43 -7.38 -15.28 17.80
CA GLU A 43 -8.21 -16.36 17.28
C GLU A 43 -9.70 -15.99 17.36
N THR A 44 -10.42 -16.20 16.26
CA THR A 44 -11.87 -15.95 16.19
C THR A 44 -12.67 -17.05 16.90
N LEU A 45 -13.76 -16.66 17.59
CA LEU A 45 -14.63 -17.46 18.47
C LEU A 45 -15.42 -18.63 17.80
N ASP A 46 -15.01 -19.14 16.65
CA ASP A 46 -15.79 -20.15 15.92
C ASP A 46 -15.68 -21.56 16.52
N SER A 47 -14.83 -21.77 17.53
CA SER A 47 -14.85 -22.99 18.34
C SER A 47 -15.87 -22.84 19.48
N SER A 48 -17.04 -23.44 19.27
CA SER A 48 -18.10 -23.58 20.27
C SER A 48 -17.57 -23.92 21.66
N GLU A 49 -17.88 -23.03 22.61
CA GLU A 49 -18.06 -23.28 24.05
C GLU A 49 -16.90 -23.17 25.07
N TYR A 50 -15.61 -23.03 24.72
CA TYR A 50 -14.57 -23.17 25.79
C TYR A 50 -13.46 -22.10 25.96
N HIS A 51 -13.49 -20.96 25.28
CA HIS A 51 -12.39 -19.99 25.43
C HIS A 51 -12.84 -18.60 25.88
N ASN A 52 -12.77 -18.40 27.21
CA ASN A 52 -12.87 -17.10 27.89
C ASN A 52 -11.68 -16.17 27.61
N ASN A 53 -10.64 -16.64 26.92
CA ASN A 53 -9.49 -15.81 26.54
C ASN A 53 -9.79 -15.04 25.26
N ARG A 54 -10.77 -14.14 25.35
CA ARG A 54 -10.96 -13.09 24.36
C ARG A 54 -9.81 -12.11 24.56
N GLY A 55 -9.03 -11.86 23.53
CA GLY A 55 -7.95 -10.87 23.55
C GLY A 55 -8.44 -9.48 23.97
N LEU A 56 -7.58 -8.47 23.80
CA LEU A 56 -7.97 -7.09 24.07
C LEU A 56 -9.25 -6.69 23.32
N ASP A 57 -10.16 -6.06 24.04
CA ASP A 57 -11.47 -5.65 23.57
C ASP A 57 -11.82 -4.26 24.14
N SER A 58 -11.93 -3.28 23.26
CA SER A 58 -12.26 -1.89 23.60
C SER A 58 -13.62 -1.72 24.28
N ASP A 59 -14.50 -2.71 24.21
CA ASP A 59 -15.79 -2.68 24.92
C ASP A 59 -15.64 -3.11 26.40
N ARG A 60 -14.54 -3.79 26.74
CA ARG A 60 -14.29 -4.40 28.05
C ARG A 60 -13.14 -3.73 28.79
N GLU A 61 -12.03 -3.52 28.10
CA GLU A 61 -10.81 -2.97 28.65
C GLU A 61 -10.70 -1.47 28.37
N THR A 62 -10.27 -0.72 29.38
CA THR A 62 -9.94 0.70 29.25
C THR A 62 -8.46 0.89 28.89
N GLU A 63 -8.12 2.06 28.32
CA GLU A 63 -6.72 2.40 28.05
C GLU A 63 -5.88 2.44 29.33
N GLU A 64 -6.44 2.89 30.45
CA GLU A 64 -5.77 2.98 31.75
C GLU A 64 -5.44 1.59 32.34
N GLU A 65 -6.34 0.62 32.20
CA GLU A 65 -6.10 -0.76 32.64
C GLU A 65 -4.99 -1.40 31.82
N VAL A 66 -5.02 -1.24 30.49
CA VAL A 66 -3.98 -1.74 29.59
C VAL A 66 -2.64 -1.06 29.91
N GLU A 67 -2.61 0.27 30.08
CA GLU A 67 -1.41 1.00 30.45
C GLU A 67 -0.82 0.50 31.78
N THR A 68 -1.67 0.30 32.79
CA THR A 68 -1.24 -0.20 34.10
C THR A 68 -0.61 -1.59 33.98
N ALA A 69 -1.24 -2.50 33.23
CA ALA A 69 -0.72 -3.83 33.00
C ALA A 69 0.64 -3.81 32.27
N ILE A 70 0.77 -2.99 31.23
CA ILE A 70 2.03 -2.86 30.46
C ILE A 70 3.15 -2.24 31.29
N ARG A 71 2.87 -1.21 32.10
CA ARG A 71 3.89 -0.60 32.97
C ARG A 71 4.39 -1.58 34.03
N PHE A 72 3.54 -2.50 34.47
CA PHE A 72 3.91 -3.52 35.45
C PHE A 72 4.73 -4.65 34.81
N PHE A 73 4.49 -4.99 33.53
CA PHE A 73 5.26 -5.98 32.78
C PHE A 73 5.67 -5.49 31.37
N PRO A 74 6.66 -4.59 31.24
CA PRO A 74 7.03 -4.02 29.94
C PRO A 74 7.51 -5.04 28.91
N ASP A 75 8.20 -6.09 29.37
CA ASP A 75 8.87 -7.08 28.52
C ASP A 75 7.89 -7.87 27.64
N VAL A 76 6.61 -7.93 28.02
CA VAL A 76 5.56 -8.61 27.23
C VAL A 76 5.41 -7.99 25.84
N LEU A 77 5.73 -6.70 25.66
CA LEU A 77 5.62 -6.00 24.38
C LEU A 77 6.63 -6.48 23.35
N SER A 78 7.80 -6.97 23.78
CA SER A 78 8.87 -7.47 22.89
C SER A 78 8.80 -8.97 22.64
N ARG A 79 7.99 -9.68 23.44
CA ARG A 79 7.87 -11.15 23.38
C ARG A 79 7.04 -11.57 22.16
N LYS A 80 7.69 -12.15 21.16
CA LYS A 80 7.04 -12.57 19.91
C LYS A 80 6.18 -13.83 20.08
N ILE A 81 5.12 -13.91 19.29
CA ILE A 81 4.44 -15.17 18.97
C ILE A 81 4.65 -15.49 17.49
N GLY A 82 5.42 -16.54 17.22
CA GLY A 82 5.92 -16.84 15.89
C GLY A 82 6.85 -15.72 15.41
N VAL A 83 6.43 -15.00 14.37
CA VAL A 83 7.20 -13.88 13.79
C VAL A 83 6.67 -12.51 14.21
N PHE A 84 5.52 -12.46 14.90
CA PHE A 84 4.82 -11.21 15.20
C PHE A 84 5.08 -10.74 16.62
N TYR A 85 5.27 -9.44 16.78
CA TYR A 85 5.13 -8.74 18.05
C TYR A 85 3.64 -8.59 18.42
N PRO A 86 3.31 -8.49 19.72
CA PRO A 86 1.94 -8.29 20.17
C PRO A 86 1.22 -7.13 19.47
N ILE A 87 1.89 -5.99 19.27
CA ILE A 87 1.29 -4.81 18.62
C ILE A 87 0.82 -5.08 17.19
N GLN A 88 1.48 -5.99 16.46
CA GLN A 88 1.07 -6.41 15.11
C GLN A 88 -0.21 -7.25 15.17
N LEU A 89 -0.32 -8.13 16.18
CA LEU A 89 -1.48 -9.00 16.37
C LEU A 89 -2.74 -8.22 16.76
N LEU A 90 -2.61 -7.00 17.30
CA LEU A 90 -3.75 -6.10 17.55
C LEU A 90 -4.38 -5.56 16.26
N ALA A 91 -3.69 -5.62 15.13
CA ALA A 91 -4.18 -5.08 13.86
C ALA A 91 -5.00 -6.10 13.05
N PHE A 92 -5.03 -7.38 13.41
CA PHE A 92 -5.81 -8.38 12.68
C PHE A 92 -6.25 -9.56 13.56
N THR A 93 -7.30 -10.25 13.14
CA THR A 93 -7.70 -11.55 13.68
C THR A 93 -7.46 -12.64 12.66
N ARG A 94 -7.14 -13.85 13.13
CA ARG A 94 -6.97 -15.03 12.29
C ARG A 94 -8.28 -15.81 12.29
N TYR A 95 -8.92 -15.90 11.13
CA TYR A 95 -10.08 -16.75 10.99
C TYR A 95 -9.63 -18.19 10.72
N SER A 96 -9.85 -19.09 11.68
CA SER A 96 -9.58 -20.51 11.51
C SER A 96 -10.77 -21.21 10.86
N TYR A 97 -11.09 -20.88 9.61
CA TYR A 97 -12.00 -21.72 8.85
C TYR A 97 -11.23 -22.99 8.48
N HIS A 98 -11.60 -24.12 9.09
CA HIS A 98 -11.24 -25.45 8.62
C HIS A 98 -11.98 -25.80 7.32
N THR A 99 -12.09 -24.87 6.37
CA THR A 99 -12.51 -25.22 5.02
C THR A 99 -11.37 -26.02 4.41
N LEU A 100 -11.56 -27.34 4.37
CA LEU A 100 -10.61 -28.40 4.00
C LEU A 100 -9.78 -28.16 2.72
N HIS A 101 -10.02 -27.12 1.93
CA HIS A 101 -9.55 -27.00 0.54
C HIS A 101 -8.85 -25.66 0.18
N SER A 102 -8.66 -24.70 1.10
CA SER A 102 -7.88 -23.49 0.80
C SER A 102 -6.84 -23.17 1.87
N ASN A 103 -5.56 -23.31 1.54
CA ASN A 103 -4.42 -22.92 2.39
C ASN A 103 -4.25 -21.40 2.57
N THR A 104 -5.22 -20.58 2.15
CA THR A 104 -5.18 -19.13 2.32
C THR A 104 -5.75 -18.79 3.70
N SER A 105 -4.88 -18.46 4.64
CA SER A 105 -5.27 -17.89 5.92
C SER A 105 -6.06 -16.60 5.66
N ASN A 106 -7.35 -16.59 6.04
CA ASN A 106 -8.17 -15.39 5.96
C ASN A 106 -7.88 -14.53 7.20
N TRP A 107 -7.26 -13.39 6.96
CA TRP A 107 -7.02 -12.36 7.98
C TRP A 107 -8.19 -11.38 7.95
N CYS A 108 -8.66 -10.97 9.13
CA CYS A 108 -9.72 -9.96 9.28
C CYS A 108 -9.21 -8.79 10.13
N CYS A 109 -9.88 -7.64 10.03
CA CYS A 109 -9.61 -6.50 10.90
C CYS A 109 -9.97 -6.82 12.36
N ASN A 110 -9.10 -6.51 13.32
CA ASN A 110 -9.36 -6.62 14.75
C ASN A 110 -9.87 -5.29 15.33
N VAL A 111 -11.10 -4.91 14.97
CA VAL A 111 -11.67 -3.61 15.37
C VAL A 111 -11.79 -3.39 16.88
N LYS A 112 -11.81 -4.47 17.67
CA LYS A 112 -11.89 -4.40 19.13
C LYS A 112 -10.55 -4.15 19.79
N ALA A 113 -9.44 -4.59 19.19
CA ALA A 113 -8.10 -4.43 19.77
C ALA A 113 -7.28 -3.31 19.13
N VAL A 114 -7.57 -2.93 17.88
CA VAL A 114 -6.74 -2.02 17.09
C VAL A 114 -6.61 -0.62 17.72
N SER A 115 -7.62 -0.18 18.49
CA SER A 115 -7.61 1.10 19.21
C SER A 115 -6.51 1.19 20.27
N PHE A 116 -5.98 0.08 20.76
CA PHE A 116 -4.89 0.08 21.75
C PHE A 116 -3.51 0.25 21.11
N ILE A 117 -3.36 0.16 19.79
CA ILE A 117 -2.05 0.30 19.12
C ILE A 117 -1.34 1.62 19.47
N PRO A 118 -1.98 2.80 19.43
CA PRO A 118 -1.32 4.06 19.74
C PRO A 118 -0.78 4.12 21.17
N ILE A 119 -1.52 3.60 22.15
CA ILE A 119 -1.07 3.59 23.56
C ILE A 119 0.05 2.58 23.78
N LEU A 120 -0.03 1.37 23.21
CA LEU A 120 1.05 0.38 23.29
C LEU A 120 2.34 0.92 22.67
N ALA A 121 2.27 1.51 21.46
CA ALA A 121 3.46 2.06 20.80
C ALA A 121 4.09 3.22 21.60
N ARG A 122 3.25 4.09 22.19
CA ARG A 122 3.70 5.18 23.06
C ARG A 122 4.43 4.63 24.29
N LEU A 123 3.84 3.66 24.99
CA LEU A 123 4.42 3.04 26.19
C LEU A 123 5.70 2.28 25.87
N ALA A 124 5.72 1.52 24.78
CA ALA A 124 6.88 0.79 24.31
C ALA A 124 8.10 1.71 24.09
N ARG A 125 7.86 2.89 23.51
CA ARG A 125 8.87 3.94 23.34
C ARG A 125 9.28 4.58 24.68
N GLU A 126 8.31 4.92 25.53
CA GLU A 126 8.57 5.52 26.84
C GLU A 126 9.42 4.62 27.75
N LEU A 127 9.16 3.32 27.71
CA LEU A 127 9.82 2.30 28.53
C LEU A 127 11.13 1.80 27.89
N GLY A 128 11.50 2.27 26.70
CA GLY A 128 12.73 1.87 26.01
C GLY A 128 12.77 0.39 25.63
N VAL A 129 11.60 -0.21 25.35
CA VAL A 129 11.50 -1.66 25.02
C VAL A 129 12.03 -1.98 23.62
N PHE A 130 12.00 -0.98 22.73
CA PHE A 130 12.48 -1.09 21.36
C PHE A 130 13.46 0.04 21.04
N GLU A 131 14.24 -0.13 19.98
CA GLU A 131 15.11 0.93 19.48
C GLU A 131 14.26 2.08 18.90
N GLU A 132 14.83 3.29 18.86
CA GLU A 132 14.10 4.49 18.45
C GLU A 132 13.55 4.36 17.01
N GLU A 133 14.30 3.73 16.11
CA GLU A 133 13.88 3.47 14.73
C GLU A 133 12.72 2.47 14.59
N GLU A 134 12.48 1.61 15.59
CA GLU A 134 11.37 0.66 15.62
C GLU A 134 10.07 1.31 16.10
N ARG A 135 10.18 2.52 16.68
CA ARG A 135 9.05 3.38 17.10
C ARG A 135 8.01 2.64 17.93
N GLY A 136 8.49 1.96 18.98
CA GLY A 136 7.64 1.19 19.88
C GLY A 136 7.07 -0.08 19.26
N GLY A 137 7.83 -0.72 18.35
CA GLY A 137 7.43 -1.96 17.68
C GLY A 137 6.49 -1.77 16.49
N LEU A 138 6.16 -0.53 16.10
CA LEU A 138 5.36 -0.25 14.91
C LEU A 138 6.11 -0.61 13.62
N LEU A 139 7.44 -0.48 13.65
CA LEU A 139 8.33 -0.83 12.55
C LEU A 139 9.20 -2.03 12.92
N ILE A 140 9.58 -2.79 11.90
CA ILE A 140 10.53 -3.91 12.01
C ILE A 140 11.80 -3.52 11.24
N LYS A 141 12.97 -3.86 11.78
CA LYS A 141 14.25 -3.65 11.08
C LYS A 141 14.27 -4.44 9.76
N ASP A 142 14.57 -3.73 8.67
CA ASP A 142 14.52 -4.19 7.25
C ASP A 142 15.60 -5.24 6.90
N ASP A 143 16.38 -5.69 7.89
CA ASP A 143 17.70 -6.26 7.62
C ASP A 143 17.71 -7.74 7.19
N LEU A 144 16.59 -8.48 7.26
CA LEU A 144 16.69 -9.93 7.12
C LEU A 144 15.82 -10.63 6.06
N TYR A 145 14.54 -10.32 5.81
CA TYR A 145 13.76 -11.17 4.87
C TYR A 145 12.59 -10.47 4.15
N ARG A 146 12.87 -9.73 3.06
CA ARG A 146 11.84 -9.20 2.13
C ARG A 146 10.97 -10.24 1.42
N TYR A 147 11.21 -11.53 1.61
CA TYR A 147 10.58 -12.56 0.79
C TYR A 147 9.37 -13.27 1.41
N ASN A 148 9.03 -13.06 2.69
CA ASN A 148 7.91 -13.81 3.31
C ASN A 148 7.18 -13.07 4.45
N GLY A 149 6.40 -12.02 4.14
CA GLY A 149 5.31 -11.61 5.04
C GLY A 149 5.73 -10.88 6.33
N ASP A 150 6.89 -10.21 6.34
CA ASP A 150 7.30 -9.33 7.44
C ASP A 150 6.54 -8.00 7.39
N GLU A 151 5.24 -8.07 7.61
CA GLU A 151 4.35 -6.91 7.63
C GLU A 151 4.48 -6.20 8.97
N ASN A 152 5.14 -5.03 8.98
CA ASN A 152 5.13 -4.18 10.17
C ASN A 152 3.69 -3.71 10.51
N ALA A 153 3.49 -3.18 11.72
CA ALA A 153 2.16 -2.81 12.20
C ALA A 153 1.48 -1.75 11.30
N LEU A 154 2.24 -0.87 10.67
CA LEU A 154 1.69 0.13 9.75
C LEU A 154 1.12 -0.51 8.47
N HIS A 155 1.75 -1.55 7.91
CA HIS A 155 1.17 -2.31 6.80
C HIS A 155 -0.11 -3.03 7.23
N LEU A 156 -0.11 -3.63 8.41
CA LEU A 156 -1.25 -4.36 8.94
C LEU A 156 -2.46 -3.43 9.18
N LEU A 157 -2.20 -2.17 9.52
CA LEU A 157 -3.22 -1.12 9.61
C LEU A 157 -3.82 -0.73 8.24
N MET A 158 -3.27 -1.21 7.12
CA MET A 158 -3.83 -1.00 5.78
C MET A 158 -4.70 -2.16 5.31
N LEU A 159 -4.71 -3.29 6.04
CA LEU A 159 -5.50 -4.46 5.69
C LEU A 159 -7.00 -4.12 5.61
N ASN A 160 -7.70 -4.83 4.73
CA ASN A 160 -9.16 -4.86 4.65
C ASN A 160 -9.70 -6.25 4.95
N VAL A 161 -10.98 -6.27 5.30
CA VAL A 161 -11.71 -7.49 5.64
C VAL A 161 -11.85 -8.38 4.40
N ILE A 162 -11.38 -9.63 4.52
CA ILE A 162 -11.71 -10.69 3.57
C ILE A 162 -12.89 -11.47 4.14
N GLU A 163 -14.08 -10.88 4.12
CA GLU A 163 -15.30 -11.61 4.43
C GLU A 163 -16.03 -11.99 3.15
N ASN A 164 -16.82 -13.05 3.24
CA ASN A 164 -17.61 -13.56 2.13
C ASN A 164 -18.58 -12.46 1.65
N PRO A 165 -18.46 -11.96 0.41
CA PRO A 165 -19.21 -10.80 -0.09
C PRO A 165 -20.72 -11.02 -0.21
N GLN A 166 -21.23 -12.20 0.15
CA GLN A 166 -22.65 -12.56 0.04
C GLN A 166 -23.55 -11.95 1.13
N ASN A 167 -22.98 -11.36 2.19
CA ASN A 167 -23.76 -10.80 3.29
C ASN A 167 -24.05 -9.30 3.05
N GLN A 168 -25.34 -8.91 3.02
CA GLN A 168 -25.75 -7.51 2.81
C GLN A 168 -25.20 -6.53 3.88
N GLY A 169 -24.93 -6.99 5.10
CA GLY A 169 -24.29 -6.19 6.16
C GLY A 169 -22.78 -5.97 5.99
N HIS A 170 -22.16 -6.58 4.97
CA HIS A 170 -20.71 -6.55 4.79
C HIS A 170 -20.20 -5.12 4.48
N GLN A 171 -20.96 -4.32 3.72
CA GLN A 171 -20.53 -2.97 3.37
C GLN A 171 -20.51 -2.04 4.59
N GLU A 172 -21.55 -2.04 5.42
CA GLU A 172 -21.61 -1.22 6.64
C GLU A 172 -20.48 -1.59 7.61
N GLN A 173 -20.20 -2.89 7.76
CA GLN A 173 -19.09 -3.37 8.57
C GLN A 173 -17.74 -2.90 8.01
N CYS A 174 -17.53 -2.98 6.69
CA CYS A 174 -16.29 -2.51 6.08
C CYS A 174 -16.09 -0.99 6.25
N GLU A 175 -17.15 -0.20 6.11
CA GLU A 175 -17.12 1.24 6.33
C GLU A 175 -16.81 1.58 7.79
N HIS A 176 -17.39 0.85 8.74
CA HIS A 176 -17.08 0.98 10.16
C HIS A 176 -15.61 0.63 10.47
N ASN A 177 -15.10 -0.46 9.90
CA ASN A 177 -13.71 -0.87 10.08
C ASN A 177 -12.74 0.18 9.52
N ASP A 178 -13.06 0.76 8.35
CA ASP A 178 -12.26 1.84 7.76
C ASP A 178 -12.21 3.07 8.69
N ASP A 179 -13.32 3.43 9.33
CA ASP A 179 -13.36 4.52 10.32
C ASP A 179 -12.48 4.25 11.54
N VAL A 180 -12.59 3.06 12.13
CA VAL A 180 -11.82 2.70 13.33
C VAL A 180 -10.32 2.74 13.04
N TYR A 181 -9.88 2.14 11.94
CA TYR A 181 -8.45 2.13 11.57
C TYR A 181 -7.97 3.52 11.17
N LEU A 182 -8.81 4.34 10.52
CA LEU A 182 -8.49 5.74 10.25
C LEU A 182 -8.25 6.52 11.56
N GLN A 183 -9.07 6.32 12.60
CA GLN A 183 -8.84 6.98 13.90
C GLN A 183 -7.49 6.60 14.50
N VAL A 184 -7.09 5.33 14.40
CA VAL A 184 -5.77 4.86 14.86
C VAL A 184 -4.64 5.56 14.09
N LEU A 185 -4.72 5.67 12.76
CA LEU A 185 -3.73 6.40 11.96
C LEU A 185 -3.66 7.89 12.33
N ILE A 186 -4.81 8.53 12.56
CA ILE A 186 -4.88 9.93 13.00
C ILE A 186 -4.20 10.09 14.37
N GLN A 187 -4.45 9.18 15.32
CA GLN A 187 -3.82 9.22 16.63
C GLN A 187 -2.31 9.01 16.54
N LEU A 188 -1.85 8.00 15.80
CA LEU A 188 -0.42 7.74 15.56
C LEU A 188 0.29 8.96 14.95
N ARG A 189 -0.37 9.66 14.01
CA ARG A 189 0.13 10.93 13.46
C ARG A 189 0.23 12.02 14.52
N LYS A 190 -0.82 12.20 15.34
CA LYS A 190 -0.87 13.24 16.40
C LYS A 190 0.25 13.06 17.43
N ILE A 191 0.60 11.82 17.77
CA ILE A 191 1.68 11.50 18.73
C ILE A 191 3.06 11.38 18.08
N GLY A 192 3.18 11.66 16.77
CA GLY A 192 4.44 11.67 16.03
C GLY A 192 5.03 10.29 15.73
N LEU A 193 4.25 9.22 15.83
CA LEU A 193 4.69 7.84 15.57
C LEU A 193 4.43 7.39 14.13
N LEU A 194 3.43 7.96 13.46
CA LEU A 194 3.28 7.88 12.01
C LEU A 194 3.84 9.17 11.40
N GLN A 195 4.76 9.03 10.47
CA GLN A 195 5.44 10.13 9.77
C GLN A 195 5.09 10.11 8.29
N LYS A 196 5.28 11.25 7.61
CA LYS A 196 4.95 11.38 6.20
C LYS A 196 5.80 10.44 5.34
N GLU A 197 7.07 10.30 5.71
CA GLU A 197 8.09 9.51 5.03
C GLU A 197 7.74 8.01 5.04
N ASP A 198 7.00 7.54 6.05
CA ASP A 198 6.58 6.14 6.16
C ASP A 198 5.64 5.73 5.04
N ILE A 199 4.79 6.65 4.58
CA ILE A 199 3.80 6.41 3.53
C ILE A 199 4.51 5.92 2.27
N GLN A 200 5.62 6.56 1.92
CA GLN A 200 6.44 6.18 0.77
C GLN A 200 7.41 5.05 1.09
N LYS A 201 8.08 5.10 2.25
CA LYS A 201 9.14 4.13 2.61
C LYS A 201 8.60 2.70 2.75
N TYR A 202 7.37 2.56 3.22
CA TYR A 202 6.70 1.27 3.44
C TYR A 202 5.55 1.05 2.47
N ASP A 203 5.51 1.77 1.35
CA ASP A 203 4.54 1.57 0.27
C ASP A 203 3.09 1.41 0.75
N LEU A 204 2.65 2.15 1.77
CA LEU A 204 1.43 1.82 2.53
C LEU A 204 0.16 1.73 1.66
N LEU A 205 0.11 2.48 0.55
CA LEU A 205 -1.02 2.45 -0.37
C LEU A 205 -1.11 1.16 -1.19
N ILE A 206 -0.01 0.41 -1.38
CA ILE A 206 0.00 -0.79 -2.24
C ILE A 206 -1.00 -1.83 -1.73
N ARG A 207 -1.20 -1.87 -0.41
CA ARG A 207 -2.13 -2.78 0.26
C ARG A 207 -3.57 -2.55 -0.16
N PHE A 208 -3.97 -1.30 -0.36
CA PHE A 208 -5.32 -0.98 -0.84
C PHE A 208 -5.57 -1.44 -2.28
N CYS A 209 -4.51 -1.67 -3.04
CA CYS A 209 -4.59 -1.98 -4.47
C CYS A 209 -4.58 -3.50 -4.76
N THR A 210 -4.09 -4.29 -3.81
CA THR A 210 -3.94 -5.75 -3.97
C THR A 210 -5.13 -6.55 -3.43
N GLU A 211 -6.03 -5.92 -2.67
CA GLU A 211 -7.10 -6.62 -1.98
C GLU A 211 -8.42 -6.64 -2.78
N TYR A 212 -9.17 -7.74 -2.68
CA TYR A 212 -10.16 -8.14 -3.70
C TYR A 212 -11.61 -7.69 -3.45
N ASN A 213 -11.94 -7.15 -2.26
CA ASN A 213 -13.35 -7.02 -1.84
C ASN A 213 -13.80 -5.59 -1.55
N TYR A 214 -13.11 -4.89 -0.66
CA TYR A 214 -13.49 -3.55 -0.20
C TYR A 214 -12.32 -2.58 -0.35
N PHE A 215 -12.62 -1.37 -0.83
CA PHE A 215 -11.63 -0.30 -0.96
C PHE A 215 -11.78 0.69 0.20
N PRO A 216 -10.79 0.81 1.10
CA PRO A 216 -10.84 1.69 2.26
C PRO A 216 -10.61 3.15 1.86
N GLU A 217 -11.65 3.73 1.25
CA GLU A 217 -11.61 5.06 0.66
C GLU A 217 -11.16 6.13 1.66
N LYS A 218 -11.53 6.02 2.95
CA LYS A 218 -11.22 7.04 3.95
C LYS A 218 -9.74 6.99 4.35
N ARG A 219 -9.19 5.80 4.63
CA ARG A 219 -7.75 5.62 4.89
C ARG A 219 -6.89 5.98 3.67
N PHE A 220 -7.32 5.58 2.48
CA PHE A 220 -6.64 5.95 1.24
C PHE A 220 -6.55 7.47 1.09
N ARG A 221 -7.69 8.18 1.19
CA ARG A 221 -7.73 9.64 1.07
C ARG A 221 -6.87 10.30 2.13
N PHE A 222 -6.91 9.85 3.39
CA PHE A 222 -6.07 10.37 4.47
C PHE A 222 -4.57 10.33 4.14
N LEU A 223 -4.06 9.21 3.61
CA LEU A 223 -2.64 9.08 3.27
C LEU A 223 -2.26 9.92 2.04
N VAL A 224 -3.11 9.93 1.00
CA VAL A 224 -2.88 10.74 -0.21
C VAL A 224 -2.93 12.23 0.08
N GLU A 225 -3.89 12.67 0.90
CA GLU A 225 -4.02 14.08 1.32
C GLU A 225 -2.79 14.54 2.10
N TRP A 226 -2.17 13.64 2.87
CA TRP A 226 -0.96 13.93 3.62
C TRP A 226 0.31 13.92 2.74
N ASP A 227 0.43 12.96 1.83
CA ASP A 227 1.54 12.91 0.88
C ASP A 227 1.10 12.52 -0.53
N PRO A 228 0.72 13.49 -1.38
CA PRO A 228 0.25 13.17 -2.72
C PRO A 228 1.29 12.48 -3.60
N ASN A 229 2.58 12.72 -3.36
CA ASN A 229 3.67 12.20 -4.19
C ASN A 229 3.68 10.66 -4.26
N VAL A 230 3.11 10.00 -3.25
CA VAL A 230 2.93 8.55 -3.22
C VAL A 230 2.21 8.02 -4.47
N LEU A 231 1.26 8.79 -5.04
CA LEU A 231 0.53 8.41 -6.24
C LEU A 231 1.42 8.32 -7.49
N ILE A 232 2.53 9.07 -7.53
CA ILE A 232 3.46 9.08 -8.67
C ILE A 232 4.60 8.08 -8.44
N THR A 233 5.19 8.12 -7.24
CA THR A 233 6.30 7.25 -6.84
C THR A 233 5.91 5.79 -7.05
N HIS A 234 4.70 5.45 -6.59
CA HIS A 234 4.17 4.10 -6.67
C HIS A 234 3.12 3.95 -7.75
N GLY A 235 3.13 4.77 -8.82
CA GLY A 235 2.05 4.96 -9.82
C GLY A 235 1.43 3.74 -10.53
N ASN A 236 1.75 2.54 -10.07
CA ASN A 236 1.08 1.26 -10.25
C ASN A 236 -0.02 1.00 -9.19
N LEU A 237 -0.35 1.98 -8.33
CA LEU A 237 -1.36 1.91 -7.25
C LEU A 237 -2.82 1.80 -7.72
N PHE A 238 -3.11 1.22 -8.88
CA PHE A 238 -4.49 1.00 -9.24
C PHE A 238 -4.99 -0.32 -8.71
N PRO A 239 -6.16 -0.34 -8.06
CA PRO A 239 -6.73 -1.56 -7.53
C PRO A 239 -7.05 -2.49 -8.69
N VAL A 240 -6.18 -3.48 -8.90
CA VAL A 240 -6.28 -4.45 -10.00
C VAL A 240 -7.57 -5.25 -9.86
N HIS A 241 -8.11 -5.36 -8.64
CA HIS A 241 -9.29 -6.15 -8.31
C HIS A 241 -10.42 -5.32 -7.67
N GLY A 242 -10.38 -3.99 -7.82
CA GLY A 242 -11.31 -3.10 -7.15
C GLY A 242 -12.62 -2.84 -7.89
N SER A 243 -13.59 -2.28 -7.16
CA SER A 243 -14.82 -1.72 -7.73
C SER A 243 -14.51 -0.56 -8.68
N ILE A 244 -15.42 -0.26 -9.61
CA ILE A 244 -15.29 0.94 -10.47
C ILE A 244 -15.15 2.24 -9.65
N ARG A 245 -15.71 2.26 -8.44
CA ARG A 245 -15.59 3.36 -7.49
C ARG A 245 -14.15 3.53 -7.00
N SER A 246 -13.48 2.44 -6.63
CA SER A 246 -12.06 2.50 -6.22
C SER A 246 -11.16 3.08 -7.31
N PHE A 247 -11.36 2.66 -8.56
CA PHE A 247 -10.69 3.23 -9.73
C PHE A 247 -10.97 4.73 -9.85
N GLN A 248 -12.23 5.14 -9.73
CA GLN A 248 -12.62 6.55 -9.78
C GLN A 248 -11.92 7.37 -8.70
N VAL A 249 -11.87 6.89 -7.44
CA VAL A 249 -11.26 7.62 -6.33
C VAL A 249 -9.76 7.80 -6.54
N VAL A 250 -9.04 6.75 -6.97
CA VAL A 250 -7.60 6.83 -7.26
C VAL A 250 -7.35 7.81 -8.39
N PHE A 251 -8.13 7.72 -9.49
CA PHE A 251 -7.99 8.62 -10.63
C PHE A 251 -8.31 10.07 -10.26
N GLU A 252 -9.39 10.30 -9.53
CA GLU A 252 -9.80 11.61 -9.05
C GLU A 252 -8.70 12.27 -8.22
N ASN A 253 -8.11 11.54 -7.27
CA ASN A 253 -6.99 12.07 -6.48
C ASN A 253 -5.75 12.33 -7.33
N GLY A 254 -5.48 11.48 -8.32
CA GLY A 254 -4.41 11.70 -9.30
C GLY A 254 -4.58 13.03 -10.04
N ILE A 255 -5.78 13.32 -10.53
CA ILE A 255 -6.10 14.59 -11.21
C ILE A 255 -6.10 15.77 -10.24
N ARG A 256 -6.65 15.61 -9.03
CA ARG A 256 -6.73 16.65 -8.00
C ARG A 256 -5.35 17.18 -7.61
N TYR A 257 -4.40 16.30 -7.32
CA TYR A 257 -3.07 16.70 -6.84
C TYR A 257 -2.05 16.92 -7.95
N PHE A 258 -2.21 16.22 -9.08
CA PHE A 258 -1.33 16.34 -10.23
C PHE A 258 -2.15 16.67 -11.47
N PRO A 259 -2.77 17.86 -11.51
CA PRO A 259 -3.53 18.27 -12.67
C PRO A 259 -2.63 18.22 -13.90
N LYS A 260 -3.25 18.03 -15.08
CA LYS A 260 -2.57 17.89 -16.38
C LYS A 260 -1.93 16.51 -16.56
N LYS A 261 -0.73 16.45 -17.17
CA LYS A 261 -0.08 15.21 -17.65
C LYS A 261 0.06 14.16 -16.56
N LYS A 262 0.60 14.53 -15.40
CA LYS A 262 1.02 13.56 -14.38
C LYS A 262 -0.16 12.74 -13.88
N GLY A 263 -1.26 13.37 -13.48
CA GLY A 263 -2.48 12.67 -13.05
C GLY A 263 -3.09 11.80 -14.15
N LEU A 264 -3.17 12.31 -15.39
CA LEU A 264 -3.68 11.52 -16.52
C LEU A 264 -2.80 10.31 -16.83
N SER A 265 -1.48 10.49 -16.77
CA SER A 265 -0.50 9.45 -17.08
C SER A 265 -0.55 8.26 -16.12
N LEU A 266 -1.08 8.46 -14.90
CA LEU A 266 -1.28 7.37 -13.93
C LEU A 266 -2.17 6.26 -14.51
N LEU A 267 -3.21 6.59 -15.28
CA LEU A 267 -4.10 5.60 -15.90
C LEU A 267 -3.39 4.68 -16.91
N PHE A 268 -2.31 5.18 -17.50
CA PHE A 268 -1.65 4.55 -18.64
C PHE A 268 -0.21 4.15 -18.33
N LYS A 269 0.23 4.27 -17.09
CA LYS A 269 1.55 3.81 -16.66
C LYS A 269 1.59 2.29 -16.79
N LYS A 270 2.60 1.78 -17.49
CA LYS A 270 2.83 0.35 -17.69
C LYS A 270 3.21 -0.26 -16.36
N TYR A 271 2.46 -1.28 -15.97
CA TYR A 271 2.83 -2.11 -14.83
C TYR A 271 3.80 -3.20 -15.29
N VAL A 272 4.94 -3.28 -14.60
CA VAL A 272 5.86 -4.42 -14.72
C VAL A 272 5.73 -5.21 -13.43
N SER A 273 4.94 -6.28 -13.47
CA SER A 273 4.95 -7.32 -12.45
C SER A 273 5.61 -8.56 -13.01
N ASP A 274 6.39 -9.23 -12.16
CA ASP A 274 7.14 -10.46 -12.45
C ASP A 274 6.25 -11.70 -12.70
N GLY A 275 5.06 -11.55 -13.28
CA GLY A 275 4.23 -12.69 -13.66
C GLY A 275 2.79 -12.43 -14.09
N MET A 276 2.20 -11.27 -13.78
CA MET A 276 0.76 -11.00 -14.05
C MET A 276 0.46 -10.42 -15.45
N GLY A 277 1.47 -10.30 -16.31
CA GLY A 277 1.32 -9.73 -17.65
C GLY A 277 1.38 -8.20 -17.67
N TYR A 278 1.65 -7.65 -18.85
CA TYR A 278 1.77 -6.21 -19.05
C TYR A 278 0.38 -5.61 -19.24
N GLY A 279 -0.02 -4.74 -18.32
CA GLY A 279 -1.30 -4.02 -18.40
C GLY A 279 -1.22 -2.67 -17.72
N THR A 280 -1.99 -1.71 -18.21
CA THR A 280 -2.18 -0.43 -17.52
C THR A 280 -3.40 -0.49 -16.60
N PRO A 281 -3.46 0.38 -15.59
CA PRO A 281 -4.67 0.58 -14.80
C PRO A 281 -5.95 0.72 -15.60
N PHE A 282 -5.90 1.50 -16.69
CA PHE A 282 -7.03 1.68 -17.59
C PHE A 282 -7.44 0.36 -18.26
N GLN A 283 -6.47 -0.44 -18.73
CA GLN A 283 -6.75 -1.73 -19.35
C GLN A 283 -7.36 -2.72 -18.36
N TRP A 284 -6.83 -2.80 -17.14
CA TRP A 284 -7.37 -3.65 -16.07
C TRP A 284 -8.80 -3.25 -15.70
N ALA A 285 -9.04 -1.95 -15.49
CA ALA A 285 -10.38 -1.45 -15.21
C ALA A 285 -11.34 -1.75 -16.37
N CYS A 286 -10.89 -1.59 -17.63
CA CYS A 286 -11.71 -1.89 -18.81
C CYS A 286 -12.05 -3.38 -18.93
N ALA A 287 -11.10 -4.26 -18.60
CA ALA A 287 -11.31 -5.70 -18.61
C ALA A 287 -12.36 -6.14 -17.57
N LEU A 288 -12.37 -5.50 -16.39
CA LEU A 288 -13.28 -5.83 -15.30
C LEU A 288 -14.67 -5.20 -15.44
N HIS A 289 -14.71 -3.91 -15.79
CA HIS A 289 -15.94 -3.10 -15.71
C HIS A 289 -16.51 -2.71 -17.08
N GLY A 290 -15.80 -3.03 -18.16
CA GLY A 290 -16.16 -2.68 -19.53
C GLY A 290 -15.68 -1.28 -19.94
N TYR A 291 -15.16 -1.19 -21.15
CA TYR A 291 -14.56 0.05 -21.71
C TYR A 291 -15.47 1.28 -21.60
N LYS A 292 -16.75 1.15 -21.99
CA LYS A 292 -17.69 2.29 -22.00
C LYS A 292 -17.86 2.90 -20.61
N LYS A 293 -18.02 2.05 -19.57
CA LYS A 293 -18.24 2.48 -18.19
C LYS A 293 -16.99 3.15 -17.60
N VAL A 294 -15.81 2.58 -17.87
CA VAL A 294 -14.54 3.18 -17.45
C VAL A 294 -14.30 4.52 -18.14
N LEU A 295 -14.55 4.60 -19.44
CA LEU A 295 -14.42 5.84 -20.19
C LEU A 295 -15.36 6.93 -19.66
N GLU A 296 -16.62 6.57 -19.34
CA GLU A 296 -17.57 7.49 -18.72
C GLU A 296 -17.05 8.06 -17.40
N VAL A 297 -16.49 7.22 -16.51
CA VAL A 297 -15.88 7.66 -15.24
C VAL A 297 -14.68 8.59 -15.48
N VAL A 298 -13.84 8.28 -16.47
CA VAL A 298 -12.69 9.11 -16.82
C VAL A 298 -13.14 10.47 -17.32
N GLU A 299 -14.08 10.51 -18.27
CA GLU A 299 -14.62 11.74 -18.85
C GLU A 299 -15.35 12.60 -17.81
N ASP A 300 -16.20 11.99 -16.99
CA ASP A 300 -16.90 12.64 -15.89
C ASP A 300 -15.92 13.27 -14.89
N THR A 301 -14.87 12.53 -14.51
CA THR A 301 -13.81 13.05 -13.64
C THR A 301 -13.06 14.20 -14.28
N LEU A 302 -12.65 14.09 -15.55
CA LEU A 302 -11.97 15.18 -16.25
C LEU A 302 -12.85 16.43 -16.39
N SER A 303 -14.17 16.27 -16.57
CA SER A 303 -15.11 17.37 -16.66
C SER A 303 -15.24 18.17 -15.35
N ARG A 304 -15.21 17.48 -14.20
CA ARG A 304 -15.24 18.09 -12.86
C ARG A 304 -14.03 18.98 -12.55
N TYR A 305 -12.89 18.69 -13.17
CA TYR A 305 -11.63 19.42 -12.96
C TYR A 305 -11.28 20.33 -14.15
N SER A 306 -12.27 20.72 -14.95
CA SER A 306 -12.10 21.54 -16.16
C SER A 306 -11.57 22.95 -15.91
N ASP A 307 -11.62 23.45 -14.68
CA ASP A 307 -11.06 24.75 -14.28
C ASP A 307 -9.54 24.86 -14.55
N THR A 308 -8.85 23.73 -14.65
CA THR A 308 -7.44 23.67 -15.07
C THR A 308 -7.33 22.84 -16.35
N PRO A 309 -7.56 23.43 -17.53
CA PRO A 309 -7.57 22.69 -18.79
C PRO A 309 -6.25 21.96 -19.01
N ILE A 310 -6.34 20.69 -19.41
CA ILE A 310 -5.18 19.88 -19.75
C ILE A 310 -4.52 20.49 -20.99
N ASN A 311 -3.23 20.80 -20.90
CA ASN A 311 -2.44 21.12 -22.08
C ASN A 311 -2.25 19.83 -22.90
N ILE A 312 -3.15 19.56 -23.84
CA ILE A 312 -3.19 18.29 -24.59
C ILE A 312 -1.91 18.12 -25.42
N VAL A 313 -1.36 19.19 -26.00
CA VAL A 313 -0.10 19.15 -26.76
C VAL A 313 1.05 18.66 -25.88
N GLU A 314 1.23 19.29 -24.71
CA GLU A 314 2.26 18.91 -23.75
C GLU A 314 2.05 17.49 -23.22
N ALA A 315 0.81 17.13 -22.87
CA ALA A 315 0.48 15.78 -22.42
C ALA A 315 0.79 14.73 -23.49
N LEU A 316 0.50 15.03 -24.77
CA LEU A 316 0.71 14.15 -25.91
C LEU A 316 2.21 13.91 -26.16
N VAL A 317 3.00 14.98 -26.25
CA VAL A 317 4.47 14.88 -26.42
C VAL A 317 5.07 14.08 -25.28
N MET A 318 4.67 14.42 -24.05
CA MET A 318 5.25 13.80 -22.87
C MET A 318 4.80 12.34 -22.68
N ALA A 319 3.63 11.94 -23.15
CA ALA A 319 3.20 10.54 -23.20
C ALA A 319 3.92 9.76 -24.30
N ALA A 320 4.26 10.41 -25.42
CA ALA A 320 4.95 9.78 -26.53
C ALA A 320 6.44 9.51 -26.26
N ILE A 321 7.11 10.32 -25.43
CA ILE A 321 8.54 10.15 -25.09
C ILE A 321 8.79 9.28 -23.85
N ASP A 322 7.78 9.06 -23.02
CA ASP A 322 7.92 8.33 -21.75
C ASP A 322 7.66 6.84 -21.99
N GLU A 323 8.72 6.03 -21.97
CA GLU A 323 8.65 4.59 -22.24
C GLU A 323 7.78 3.82 -21.23
N ASN A 324 7.55 4.41 -20.04
CA ASN A 324 6.70 3.83 -19.01
C ASN A 324 5.21 4.13 -19.26
N ILE A 325 4.87 4.95 -20.25
CA ILE A 325 3.47 5.23 -20.61
C ILE A 325 3.07 4.37 -21.81
N HIS A 326 1.89 3.76 -21.70
CA HIS A 326 1.32 2.94 -22.76
C HIS A 326 0.76 3.80 -23.91
N LEU A 327 0.82 3.28 -25.13
CA LEU A 327 0.38 3.96 -26.35
C LEU A 327 -1.12 4.34 -26.31
N ASP A 328 -1.93 3.64 -25.51
CA ASP A 328 -3.33 3.99 -25.28
C ASP A 328 -3.50 5.43 -24.74
N CYS A 329 -2.53 5.97 -24.00
CA CYS A 329 -2.56 7.36 -23.56
C CYS A 329 -2.51 8.33 -24.74
N VAL A 330 -1.62 8.05 -25.71
CA VAL A 330 -1.45 8.85 -26.93
C VAL A 330 -2.74 8.80 -27.76
N TYR A 331 -3.29 7.60 -27.98
CA TYR A 331 -4.56 7.45 -28.68
C TYR A 331 -5.73 8.14 -27.97
N PHE A 332 -5.79 8.05 -26.63
CA PHE A 332 -6.79 8.72 -25.83
C PHE A 332 -6.72 10.24 -26.00
N LEU A 333 -5.52 10.82 -25.91
CA LEU A 333 -5.31 12.27 -26.08
C LEU A 333 -5.68 12.76 -27.48
N ILE A 334 -5.28 12.05 -28.54
CA ILE A 334 -5.63 12.41 -29.93
C ILE A 334 -7.14 12.31 -30.16
N ARG A 335 -7.82 11.31 -29.58
CA ARG A 335 -9.28 11.20 -29.73
C ARG A 335 -10.05 12.32 -29.05
N ARG A 336 -9.52 12.89 -27.96
CA ARG A 336 -10.13 14.03 -27.27
C ARG A 336 -10.02 15.33 -28.08
N GLU A 337 -8.89 15.55 -28.76
CA GLU A 337 -8.68 16.72 -29.60
C GLU A 337 -8.01 16.32 -30.92
N PRO A 338 -8.77 15.86 -31.93
CA PRO A 338 -8.22 15.35 -33.19
C PRO A 338 -7.36 16.36 -33.94
N ASP A 339 -7.66 17.67 -33.79
CA ASP A 339 -6.92 18.75 -34.45
C ASP A 339 -5.60 19.10 -33.75
N VAL A 340 -5.29 18.50 -32.60
CA VAL A 340 -4.09 18.83 -31.80
C VAL A 340 -2.80 18.70 -32.62
N LEU A 341 -2.70 17.69 -33.48
CA LEU A 341 -1.53 17.47 -34.32
C LEU A 341 -1.42 18.54 -35.41
N ARG A 342 -2.55 18.94 -36.01
CA ARG A 342 -2.59 19.99 -37.04
C ARG A 342 -2.21 21.35 -36.45
N ASN A 343 -2.70 21.65 -35.25
CA ASN A 343 -2.46 22.90 -34.56
C ASN A 343 -1.04 23.00 -33.99
N SER A 344 -0.36 21.88 -33.77
CA SER A 344 1.01 21.82 -33.25
C SER A 344 2.08 21.97 -34.32
N LEU A 345 1.74 21.77 -35.60
CA LEU A 345 2.70 21.97 -36.69
C LEU A 345 2.94 23.47 -36.87
N PRO A 346 4.21 23.93 -36.98
CA PRO A 346 4.48 25.32 -37.32
C PRO A 346 3.77 25.63 -38.63
N SER A 347 2.90 26.64 -38.62
CA SER A 347 2.36 27.18 -39.86
C SER A 347 3.55 27.51 -40.75
N THR A 348 3.74 26.72 -41.81
CA THR A 348 4.81 26.96 -42.79
C THR A 348 4.73 28.45 -43.13
N PRO A 349 5.79 29.23 -42.92
CA PRO A 349 5.74 30.65 -43.21
C PRO A 349 5.31 30.76 -44.65
N THR A 350 4.14 31.37 -44.87
CA THR A 350 3.61 31.60 -46.21
C THR A 350 4.70 32.37 -46.93
N THR A 351 5.45 31.70 -47.80
CA THR A 351 6.50 32.33 -48.58
C THR A 351 5.83 33.51 -49.26
N PRO A 352 6.23 34.77 -48.98
CA PRO A 352 5.62 35.90 -49.64
C PRO A 352 5.83 35.67 -51.12
N SER A 353 4.72 35.52 -51.83
CA SER A 353 4.67 35.23 -53.26
C SER A 353 5.63 36.18 -53.95
N ALA A 354 6.78 35.66 -54.38
CA ALA A 354 7.78 36.43 -55.07
C ALA A 354 7.07 37.00 -56.31
N MET A 355 7.00 38.33 -56.36
CA MET A 355 6.60 39.04 -57.56
C MET A 355 7.40 38.47 -58.71
N VAL A 356 6.66 37.94 -59.68
CA VAL A 356 7.14 37.54 -61.00
C VAL A 356 7.90 38.72 -61.61
N MET A 357 9.23 38.66 -61.54
CA MET A 357 10.11 39.39 -62.44
C MET A 357 10.51 38.40 -63.52
N LYS A 358 10.06 38.74 -64.73
CA LYS A 358 10.32 38.05 -65.99
C LYS A 358 11.81 37.85 -66.23
N ASP A 359 12.11 36.68 -66.78
CA ASP A 359 13.02 36.42 -67.91
C ASP A 359 14.15 37.43 -68.13
N ASP A 360 15.38 36.95 -67.99
CA ASP A 360 16.32 37.07 -69.10
C ASP A 360 17.31 35.90 -69.09
N GLU A 361 17.36 35.26 -70.26
CA GLU A 361 18.22 34.16 -70.66
C GLU A 361 19.70 34.58 -70.75
N ASN A 362 20.55 33.53 -70.76
CA ASN A 362 21.99 33.48 -71.04
C ASN A 362 22.83 33.42 -69.77
N GLY A 363 23.62 32.38 -69.56
CA GLY A 363 24.21 31.44 -70.50
C GLY A 363 25.50 30.92 -69.82
N ASP A 364 25.95 29.74 -70.21
CA ASP A 364 27.35 29.26 -70.16
C ASP A 364 28.12 29.34 -68.82
N ASP A 365 28.99 28.41 -68.43
CA ASP A 365 29.59 27.21 -69.02
C ASP A 365 30.51 26.64 -67.91
N ASN A 366 30.85 25.35 -67.99
CA ASN A 366 31.91 24.63 -67.28
C ASN A 366 31.86 24.63 -65.73
N GLY A 367 31.65 23.50 -65.08
CA GLY A 367 32.40 22.26 -65.26
C GLY A 367 33.56 22.24 -64.27
N ASP A 368 33.42 21.49 -63.17
CA ASP A 368 34.54 20.63 -62.78
C ASP A 368 34.16 19.48 -61.85
N ARG A 369 34.81 18.35 -62.15
CA ARG A 369 34.78 17.08 -61.45
C ARG A 369 35.58 17.18 -60.17
N ILE A 370 35.05 16.75 -59.02
CA ILE A 370 35.87 16.05 -58.01
C ILE A 370 35.12 14.85 -57.44
N ARG A 371 35.81 13.71 -57.54
CA ARG A 371 35.51 12.36 -57.06
C ARG A 371 35.79 12.19 -55.56
N ASN A 372 35.28 11.08 -55.03
CA ASN A 372 35.70 10.32 -53.83
C ASN A 372 35.09 10.84 -52.51
N ALA A 373 34.71 10.02 -51.53
CA ALA A 373 35.08 8.63 -51.26
C ALA A 373 33.96 7.88 -50.52
N SER A 374 33.90 6.59 -50.79
CA SER A 374 33.23 5.55 -50.00
C SER A 374 33.66 5.57 -48.53
N ILE A 375 32.70 5.50 -47.61
CA ILE A 375 32.89 4.78 -46.34
C ILE A 375 31.67 3.88 -46.11
N THR A 376 31.90 2.61 -46.42
CA THR A 376 31.18 1.46 -45.90
C THR A 376 31.47 1.31 -44.41
N SER A 377 30.45 1.21 -43.57
CA SER A 377 30.57 0.46 -42.30
C SER A 377 29.32 -0.39 -42.12
N ALA A 378 29.48 -1.65 -42.46
CA ALA A 378 28.63 -2.74 -42.02
C ALA A 378 28.73 -2.86 -40.49
N MET A 379 27.58 -2.95 -39.82
CA MET A 379 27.48 -3.75 -38.60
C MET A 379 26.20 -4.57 -38.68
N ASP A 380 26.45 -5.81 -39.04
CA ASP A 380 25.61 -6.98 -38.95
C ASP A 380 25.60 -7.44 -37.47
N SER A 381 24.44 -7.78 -36.91
CA SER A 381 24.25 -9.08 -36.22
C SER A 381 22.94 -9.20 -35.42
N SER A 382 22.29 -10.33 -35.71
CA SER A 382 21.47 -11.16 -34.80
C SER A 382 19.98 -10.80 -34.61
N SER A 383 19.18 -11.22 -35.59
CA SER A 383 17.77 -11.54 -35.38
C SER A 383 17.61 -13.01 -34.97
N ASN A 384 17.40 -13.26 -33.67
CA ASN A 384 17.02 -14.57 -33.15
C ASN A 384 15.52 -14.82 -33.40
N LYS A 385 15.21 -15.55 -34.48
CA LYS A 385 13.87 -16.14 -34.70
C LYS A 385 13.72 -17.39 -33.82
N ARG A 386 12.88 -17.31 -32.77
CA ARG A 386 12.37 -18.49 -32.06
C ARG A 386 11.13 -19.02 -32.75
N LYS A 387 11.22 -20.28 -33.17
CA LYS A 387 10.17 -21.13 -33.75
C LYS A 387 9.26 -21.60 -32.61
N ARG A 388 7.95 -21.32 -32.69
CA ARG A 388 6.94 -21.93 -31.80
C ARG A 388 6.55 -23.29 -32.39
N GLU A 389 6.65 -24.32 -31.57
CA GLU A 389 6.03 -25.63 -31.81
C GLU A 389 4.61 -25.61 -31.24
N ASP A 390 3.64 -25.96 -32.08
CA ASP A 390 2.28 -26.25 -31.68
C ASP A 390 2.25 -27.61 -30.96
N LYS A 391 1.77 -27.62 -29.71
CA LYS A 391 1.30 -28.83 -29.05
C LYS A 391 -0.21 -28.75 -28.88
N THR A 392 -0.91 -29.50 -29.71
CA THR A 392 -2.26 -29.99 -29.49
C THR A 392 -2.31 -30.92 -28.27
N CYS A 393 -3.18 -30.62 -27.30
CA CYS A 393 -3.65 -31.60 -26.32
C CYS A 393 -5.07 -32.04 -26.70
N ASN A 394 -5.25 -33.37 -26.70
CA ASN A 394 -6.54 -34.04 -26.51
C ASN A 394 -6.99 -33.94 -25.05
#